data_AF-A0A7C2EZD3-F1
#
_entry.id   AF-A0A7C2EZD3-F1
#
_cell.length_a   1.000
_cell.length_b   1.000
_cell.length_c   1.000
_cell.angle_alpha   90.00
_cell.angle_beta   90.00
_cell.angle_gamma   90.00
#
_symmetry.space_group_name_H-M   'P 1'
#
loop_
_entity.id
_entity.type
_entity.pdbx_description
1 polymer ?
#
loop_
_entity_poly.entity_id
_entity_poly.type
_entity_poly.pdbx_seq_one_letter_code
_entity_poly.pdbx_strand_id
1 'polypeptide(L)'
;LTQQEIIALCDLEKDFPKVINLVDKLDLEELILMIDRCSVFIAQDSGPLHIAMAVKTPAVALFATNEWRKIFSGIRRGDTHVVISCNPIYSPYKLGGVQNRYLKKDQSQPLDSIPISKIVVEVEAFLTKRN
;
A
#
# COMPACT_ATOMS: atom_id res chain seq x y z
N LEU A 1 15.42 -1.82 9.98
CA LEU A 1 15.37 -3.16 9.37
C LEU A 1 16.28 -4.10 10.14
N THR A 2 15.90 -5.37 10.24
CA THR A 2 16.75 -6.43 10.76
C THR A 2 17.82 -6.81 9.71
N GLN A 3 18.91 -7.47 10.12
CA GLN A 3 19.90 -7.97 9.17
C GLN A 3 19.31 -8.92 8.13
N GLN A 4 18.31 -9.72 8.52
CA GLN A 4 17.64 -10.66 7.61
C GLN A 4 16.85 -9.92 6.52
N GLU A 5 16.15 -8.85 6.87
CA GLU A 5 15.41 -8.02 5.89
C GLU A 5 16.36 -7.34 4.90
N ILE A 6 17.52 -6.87 5.37
CA ILE A 6 18.53 -6.25 4.50
C ILE A 6 19.09 -7.27 3.50
N ILE A 7 19.41 -8.48 3.97
CA ILE A 7 19.89 -9.56 3.09
C ILE A 7 18.83 -9.91 2.05
N ALA A 8 17.57 -10.06 2.46
CA ALA A 8 16.47 -10.36 1.53
C ALA A 8 16.31 -9.28 0.46
N LEU A 9 16.48 -8.00 0.80
CA LEU A 9 16.46 -6.91 -0.18
C LEU A 9 17.65 -6.99 -1.16
N CYS A 10 18.85 -7.33 -0.68
CA CYS A 10 20.02 -7.53 -1.54
C CYS A 10 19.84 -8.72 -2.49
N ASP A 11 19.17 -9.78 -2.06
CA ASP A 11 18.92 -10.95 -2.91
C ASP A 11 17.85 -10.65 -3.97
N LEU A 12 16.82 -9.86 -3.63
CA LEU A 12 15.85 -9.38 -4.62
C LEU A 12 16.49 -8.59 -5.76
N GLU A 13 17.48 -7.72 -5.49
CA GLU A 13 18.19 -6.99 -6.55
C GLU A 13 18.99 -7.92 -7.47
N LYS A 14 19.54 -9.02 -6.94
CA LYS A 14 20.30 -10.00 -7.72
C LYS A 14 19.38 -10.85 -8.60
N ASP A 15 18.27 -11.32 -8.02
CA ASP A 15 17.34 -12.24 -8.68
C ASP A 15 16.45 -11.51 -9.71
N PHE A 16 16.19 -10.21 -9.49
CA PHE A 16 15.35 -9.38 -10.36
C PHE A 16 16.12 -8.14 -10.83
N PRO A 17 16.82 -8.18 -11.98
CA PRO A 17 17.70 -7.09 -12.44
C PRO A 17 16.98 -5.77 -12.78
N LYS A 18 15.64 -5.76 -12.76
CA LYS A 18 14.80 -4.56 -12.92
C LYS A 18 14.38 -3.94 -11.58
N VAL A 19 14.68 -4.60 -10.46
CA VAL A 19 14.40 -4.11 -9.10
C VAL A 19 15.57 -3.24 -8.66
N ILE A 20 15.24 -2.07 -8.10
CA ILE A 20 16.20 -1.13 -7.54
C ILE A 20 15.85 -0.94 -6.06
N ASN A 21 16.75 -1.27 -5.14
CA ASN A 21 16.58 -1.04 -3.72
C ASN A 21 17.05 0.37 -3.33
N LEU A 22 16.11 1.22 -2.94
CA LEU A 22 16.36 2.60 -2.47
C LEU A 22 16.16 2.77 -0.97
N VAL A 23 16.04 1.68 -0.20
CA VAL A 23 15.85 1.75 1.25
C VAL A 23 17.07 2.40 1.90
N ASP A 24 16.81 3.45 2.71
CA ASP A 24 17.83 4.23 3.43
C ASP A 24 18.85 4.94 2.50
N LYS A 25 18.47 5.15 1.23
CA LYS A 25 19.32 5.81 0.21
C LYS A 25 18.75 7.14 -0.31
N LEU A 26 17.59 7.55 0.19
CA LEU A 26 16.90 8.78 -0.24
C LEU A 26 16.66 9.68 0.96
N ASP A 27 16.87 10.98 0.78
CA ASP A 27 16.29 11.98 1.66
C ASP A 27 14.79 12.21 1.35
N LEU A 28 14.15 13.12 2.09
CA LEU A 28 12.72 13.41 1.91
C LEU A 28 12.40 14.05 0.55
N GLU A 29 13.26 14.94 0.06
CA GLU A 29 13.04 15.63 -1.22
C GLU A 29 13.20 14.65 -2.38
N GLU A 30 14.24 13.81 -2.33
CA GLU A 30 14.50 12.74 -3.28
C GLU A 30 13.37 11.71 -3.28
N LEU A 31 12.85 11.33 -2.11
CA LEU A 31 11.70 10.44 -2.01
C LEU A 31 10.46 11.02 -2.70
N ILE A 32 10.16 12.30 -2.48
CA ILE A 32 9.03 12.99 -3.13
C ILE A 32 9.20 12.97 -4.65
N LEU A 33 10.39 13.32 -5.15
CA LEU A 33 10.70 13.32 -6.58
C LEU A 33 10.64 11.93 -7.21
N MET A 34 11.08 10.90 -6.48
CA MET A 34 11.00 9.51 -6.95
C MET A 34 9.54 9.06 -7.07
N ILE A 35 8.72 9.36 -6.06
CA ILE A 35 7.29 9.01 -6.08
C ILE A 35 6.57 9.74 -7.21
N ASP A 36 6.84 11.03 -7.44
CA ASP A 36 6.26 11.83 -8.54
C ASP A 36 6.55 11.23 -9.93
N ARG A 37 7.73 10.62 -10.09
CA ARG A 37 8.14 9.97 -11.34
C ARG A 37 7.58 8.57 -11.53
N CYS A 38 6.99 7.95 -10.52
CA CYS A 38 6.44 6.61 -10.65
C CYS A 38 5.24 6.59 -11.62
N SER A 39 5.16 5.53 -12.43
CA SER A 39 3.98 5.29 -13.26
C SER A 39 2.77 4.90 -12.39
N VAL A 40 3.03 4.09 -11.36
CA VAL A 40 2.11 3.66 -10.30
C VAL A 40 2.93 3.48 -9.02
N PHE A 41 2.38 3.88 -7.88
CA PHE A 41 2.96 3.70 -6.55
C PHE A 41 2.11 2.72 -5.72
N ILE A 42 2.74 1.76 -5.03
CA ILE A 42 2.04 0.78 -4.20
C ILE A 42 2.53 0.93 -2.77
N ALA A 43 1.64 1.17 -1.82
CA ALA A 43 2.02 1.34 -0.42
C ALA A 43 0.90 0.98 0.55
N GLN A 44 1.29 0.65 1.78
CA GLN A 44 0.38 0.63 2.92
C GLN A 44 0.08 2.06 3.42
N ASP A 45 -0.86 2.16 4.35
CA ASP A 45 -1.24 3.40 5.05
C ASP A 45 -0.07 4.01 5.85
N SER A 46 0.74 4.81 5.16
CA SER A 46 1.97 5.41 5.67
C SER A 46 2.29 6.73 4.94
N GLY A 47 3.25 7.51 5.46
CA GLY A 47 3.67 8.80 4.88
C GLY A 47 3.87 8.80 3.36
N PRO A 48 4.63 7.85 2.77
CA PRO A 48 4.83 7.78 1.33
C PRO A 48 3.55 7.67 0.49
N LEU A 49 2.52 6.99 1.00
CA LEU A 49 1.23 6.92 0.31
C LEU A 49 0.58 8.31 0.21
N HIS A 50 0.63 9.11 1.27
CA HIS A 50 0.12 10.48 1.24
C HIS A 50 0.92 11.38 0.30
N ILE A 51 2.24 11.19 0.24
CA ILE A 51 3.10 11.89 -0.74
C ILE A 51 2.62 11.58 -2.16
N ALA A 52 2.41 10.30 -2.50
CA ALA A 52 1.93 9.90 -3.82
C ALA A 52 0.60 10.59 -4.19
N MET A 53 -0.32 10.71 -3.23
CA MET A 53 -1.58 11.41 -3.45
C MET A 53 -1.39 12.92 -3.66
N ALA A 54 -0.48 13.55 -2.91
CA ALA A 54 -0.21 14.98 -3.00
C ALA A 54 0.43 15.36 -4.35
N VAL A 55 1.38 14.55 -4.83
CA VAL A 55 2.03 14.74 -6.14
C VAL A 55 1.22 14.16 -7.30
N LYS A 56 0.04 13.58 -7.02
CA LYS A 56 -0.89 13.00 -8.00
C LYS A 56 -0.33 11.80 -8.77
N THR A 57 0.60 11.06 -8.16
CA THR A 57 1.03 9.75 -8.68
C THR A 57 -0.09 8.73 -8.48
N PRO A 58 -0.47 7.96 -9.53
CA PRO A 58 -1.42 6.87 -9.40
C PRO A 58 -1.03 5.90 -8.29
N ALA A 59 -1.89 5.68 -7.29
CA ALA A 59 -1.54 4.88 -6.12
C ALA A 59 -2.48 3.69 -5.87
N VAL A 60 -1.90 2.52 -5.60
CA VAL A 60 -2.59 1.35 -5.05
C VAL A 60 -2.33 1.28 -3.56
N ALA A 61 -3.35 1.62 -2.77
CA ALA A 61 -3.25 1.72 -1.33
C ALA A 61 -3.73 0.43 -0.65
N LEU A 62 -2.85 -0.20 0.14
CA LEU A 62 -3.11 -1.49 0.79
C LEU A 62 -3.49 -1.29 2.26
N PHE A 63 -4.64 -1.82 2.66
CA PHE A 63 -5.18 -1.64 4.02
C PHE A 63 -5.50 -2.95 4.72
N ALA A 64 -5.05 -3.04 5.97
CA ALA A 64 -5.40 -4.14 6.88
C ALA A 64 -6.82 -4.02 7.48
N THR A 65 -7.47 -2.85 7.33
CA THR A 65 -8.73 -2.54 8.01
C THR A 65 -9.65 -1.73 7.09
N ASN A 66 -10.92 -1.57 7.47
CA ASN A 66 -11.85 -0.69 6.77
C ASN A 66 -11.76 0.80 7.15
N GLU A 67 -10.78 1.18 7.98
CA GLU A 67 -10.63 2.55 8.48
C GLU A 67 -10.13 3.55 7.42
N TRP A 68 -9.74 3.05 6.23
CA TRP A 68 -9.38 3.87 5.06
C TRP A 68 -10.43 4.94 4.73
N ARG A 69 -11.71 4.70 5.05
CA ARG A 69 -12.81 5.66 4.83
C ARG A 69 -12.64 6.95 5.62
N LYS A 70 -12.01 6.90 6.81
CA LYS A 70 -11.71 8.09 7.60
C LYS A 70 -10.54 8.87 7.00
N ILE A 71 -9.51 8.13 6.59
CA ILE A 71 -8.26 8.66 6.06
C ILE A 71 -8.47 9.33 4.69
N PHE A 72 -9.33 8.77 3.84
CA PHE A 72 -9.63 9.33 2.51
C PHE A 72 -10.95 10.11 2.42
N SER A 73 -11.50 10.57 3.56
CA SER A 73 -12.82 11.22 3.61
C SER A 73 -12.97 12.52 2.79
N GLY A 74 -11.92 13.00 2.11
CA GLY A 74 -11.95 14.13 1.18
C GLY A 74 -11.36 13.87 -0.21
N ILE A 75 -10.84 12.66 -0.49
CA ILE A 75 -10.24 12.32 -1.79
C ILE A 75 -11.18 11.38 -2.53
N ARG A 76 -11.67 11.79 -3.70
CA ARG A 76 -12.56 10.95 -4.51
C ARG A 76 -11.76 9.74 -5.02
N ARG A 77 -12.27 8.54 -4.69
CA ARG A 77 -11.76 7.26 -5.18
C ARG A 77 -11.87 7.26 -6.71
N GLY A 78 -10.79 6.92 -7.41
CA GLY A 78 -10.79 6.78 -8.88
C GLY A 78 -10.09 7.88 -9.68
N ASP A 79 -9.77 9.04 -9.09
CA ASP A 79 -9.07 10.11 -9.81
C ASP A 79 -7.54 9.91 -9.80
N THR A 80 -6.98 9.48 -8.67
CA THR A 80 -5.53 9.27 -8.50
C THR A 80 -5.16 8.00 -7.72
N HIS A 81 -6.10 7.33 -7.07
CA HIS A 81 -5.78 6.17 -6.24
C HIS A 81 -6.93 5.17 -6.12
N VAL A 82 -6.57 3.92 -5.85
CA VAL A 82 -7.48 2.83 -5.50
C VAL A 82 -7.08 2.26 -4.15
N VAL A 83 -8.08 1.80 -3.39
CA VAL A 83 -7.86 1.19 -2.07
C VAL A 83 -8.21 -0.28 -2.14
N ILE A 84 -7.26 -1.15 -1.81
CA ILE A 84 -7.44 -2.58 -1.64
C ILE A 84 -7.31 -2.89 -0.15
N SER A 85 -8.42 -3.25 0.49
CA SER A 85 -8.42 -3.71 1.87
C SER A 85 -8.64 -5.22 1.97
N CYS A 86 -8.07 -5.84 3.00
CA CYS A 86 -8.45 -7.19 3.39
C CYS A 86 -9.89 -7.21 3.94
N ASN A 87 -10.45 -8.42 4.01
CA ASN A 87 -11.83 -8.78 4.39
C ASN A 87 -12.52 -7.81 5.40
N PRO A 88 -13.82 -7.44 5.24
CA PRO A 88 -14.44 -6.31 5.93
C PRO A 88 -14.64 -6.45 7.45
N ILE A 89 -14.21 -7.55 8.06
CA ILE A 89 -14.52 -7.90 9.45
C ILE A 89 -13.55 -7.24 10.44
N TYR A 90 -12.41 -6.71 9.97
CA TYR A 90 -11.45 -6.04 10.85
C TYR A 90 -11.75 -4.53 10.96
N SER A 91 -12.53 -4.18 11.99
CA SER A 91 -12.67 -2.82 12.51
C SER A 91 -12.16 -2.83 13.96
N PRO A 92 -11.02 -2.19 14.28
CA PRO A 92 -10.54 -2.14 15.65
C PRO A 92 -11.43 -1.28 16.56
N TYR A 93 -12.31 -0.45 15.96
CA TYR A 93 -13.25 0.40 16.69
C TYR A 93 -14.67 -0.17 16.64
N LYS A 94 -15.29 -0.28 17.83
CA LYS A 94 -16.70 -0.61 18.05
C LYS A 94 -17.59 0.46 17.40
N LEU A 95 -18.12 0.20 16.21
CA LEU A 95 -19.38 0.80 15.80
C LEU A 95 -20.49 0.08 16.58
N GLY A 96 -21.31 0.86 17.30
CA GLY A 96 -22.23 0.42 18.35
C GLY A 96 -22.86 -0.97 18.19
N GLY A 97 -22.72 -1.79 19.24
CA GLY A 97 -23.68 -2.85 19.58
C GLY A 97 -23.53 -4.23 18.93
N VAL A 98 -22.63 -4.44 17.97
CA VAL A 98 -22.44 -5.78 17.39
C VAL A 98 -21.47 -6.59 18.23
N GLN A 99 -21.96 -7.68 18.84
CA GLN A 99 -21.16 -8.59 19.65
C GLN A 99 -19.97 -9.17 18.88
N ASN A 100 -18.82 -9.14 19.58
CA ASN A 100 -17.52 -9.70 19.28
C ASN A 100 -17.46 -10.85 18.26
N ARG A 101 -16.87 -10.55 17.11
CA ARG A 101 -15.89 -11.45 16.48
C ARG A 101 -14.51 -10.81 16.53
N TYR A 102 -14.00 -10.58 17.75
CA TYR A 102 -12.55 -10.47 17.91
C TYR A 102 -11.97 -11.80 17.43
N LEU A 103 -11.26 -11.77 16.31
CA LEU A 103 -10.39 -12.90 15.96
C LEU A 103 -9.46 -13.12 17.15
N LYS A 104 -9.33 -14.39 17.54
CA LYS A 104 -8.35 -14.80 18.54
C LYS A 104 -6.99 -14.24 18.13
N LYS A 105 -6.18 -13.88 19.13
CA LYS A 105 -4.84 -13.24 19.11
C LYS A 105 -3.78 -13.93 18.22
N ASP A 106 -4.18 -14.90 17.40
CA ASP A 106 -3.39 -15.90 16.68
C ASP A 106 -3.65 -15.88 15.15
N GLN A 107 -4.43 -14.94 14.61
CA GLN A 107 -4.57 -14.79 13.15
C GLN A 107 -3.61 -13.72 12.63
N SER A 108 -2.53 -14.22 12.05
CA SER A 108 -1.44 -13.49 11.41
C SER A 108 -1.91 -12.46 10.38
N GLN A 109 -1.16 -11.35 10.35
CA GLN A 109 -1.15 -10.21 9.43
C GLN A 109 -2.29 -10.12 8.39
N PRO A 110 -3.24 -9.19 8.53
CA PRO A 110 -4.41 -9.09 7.64
C PRO A 110 -4.07 -8.86 6.15
N LEU A 111 -2.92 -8.27 5.84
CA LEU A 111 -2.52 -7.94 4.47
C LEU A 111 -2.17 -9.17 3.61
N ASP A 112 -1.69 -10.25 4.22
CA ASP A 112 -1.34 -11.49 3.50
C ASP A 112 -2.57 -12.14 2.83
N SER A 113 -3.77 -11.78 3.30
CA SER A 113 -5.04 -12.22 2.71
C SER A 113 -5.41 -11.49 1.42
N ILE A 114 -4.68 -10.42 1.05
CA ILE A 114 -4.91 -9.68 -0.20
C ILE A 114 -4.28 -10.47 -1.36
N PRO A 115 -5.08 -10.97 -2.33
CA PRO A 115 -4.52 -11.70 -3.47
C PRO A 115 -3.65 -10.78 -4.33
N ILE A 116 -2.45 -11.23 -4.68
CA ILE A 116 -1.53 -10.50 -5.57
C ILE A 116 -2.20 -10.18 -6.91
N SER A 117 -3.03 -11.09 -7.44
CA SER A 117 -3.79 -10.88 -8.68
C SER A 117 -4.67 -9.63 -8.63
N LYS A 118 -5.25 -9.32 -7.47
CA LYS A 118 -6.06 -8.11 -7.27
C LYS A 118 -5.21 -6.85 -7.35
N ILE A 119 -3.99 -6.90 -6.84
CA ILE A 119 -3.02 -5.80 -6.92
C ILE A 119 -2.61 -5.60 -8.38
N VAL A 120 -2.26 -6.68 -9.08
CA VAL A 120 -1.81 -6.63 -10.48
C VAL A 120 -2.87 -6.01 -11.39
N VAL A 121 -4.15 -6.43 -11.26
CA VAL A 121 -5.26 -5.88 -12.06
C VAL A 121 -5.37 -4.36 -11.93
N GLU A 122 -5.25 -3.84 -10.70
CA GLU A 122 -5.35 -2.40 -10.46
C GLU A 122 -4.12 -1.65 -10.99
N VAL A 123 -2.93 -2.23 -10.89
CA VAL A 123 -1.70 -1.66 -11.47
C VAL A 123 -1.84 -1.57 -13.00
N GLU A 124 -2.26 -2.66 -13.66
CA GLU A 124 -2.46 -2.70 -15.12
C GLU A 124 -3.53 -1.69 -15.57
N ALA A 125 -4.59 -1.52 -14.80
CA ALA A 125 -5.63 -0.52 -15.07
C ALA A 125 -5.07 0.91 -15.05
N PHE A 126 -4.16 1.23 -14.12
CA PHE A 126 -3.49 2.53 -14.12
C PHE A 126 -2.50 2.70 -15.28
N LEU A 127 -1.73 1.67 -15.59
CA LEU A 127 -0.75 1.71 -16.70
C LEU A 127 -1.45 1.88 -18.05
N THR A 128 -2.62 1.27 -18.25
CA THR A 128 -3.38 1.36 -19.51
C THR A 128 -4.00 2.73 -19.72
N LYS A 129 -4.44 3.43 -18.66
CA LYS A 129 -5.03 4.78 -18.76
C LYS A 129 -4.04 5.88 -19.14
N ARG A 130 -2.74 5.60 -19.07
CA ARG A 130 -1.66 6.57 -19.27
C ARG A 130 -1.06 6.52 -20.69
N ASN A 131 -1.50 5.56 -21.52
CA ASN A 131 -1.22 5.44 -22.96
C ASN A 131 -2.38 5.97 -23.80
#